data_AF-A0A5J5E7A4-F1
#
_entry.id   AF-A0A5J5E7A4-F1
#
_cell.length_a   1.000
_cell.length_b   1.000
_cell.length_c   1.000
_cell.angle_alpha   90.00
_cell.angle_beta   90.00
_cell.angle_gamma   90.00
#
_symmetry.space_group_name_H-M   'P 1'
#
loop_
_entity.id
_entity.type
_entity.pdbx_description
1 polymer ?
#
loop_
_entity_poly.entity_id
_entity_poly.type
_entity_poly.pdbx_seq_one_letter_code
_entity_poly.pdbx_strand_id
1 'polypeptide(L)' 'MNDDLDEYIRLARQGKTPVTEADRKAERNHRNYLRILERDPEYYTRRRRMERRNRNSGKHQSEEETE' A
#
# COMPACT_ATOMS: atom_id res chain seq x y z
N MET A 1 -11.24 -26.06 8.00
CA MET A 1 -11.34 -24.91 7.09
C MET A 1 -10.28 -25.07 5.98
N ASN A 2 -10.34 -26.18 5.22
CA ASN A 2 -9.44 -26.43 4.07
C ASN A 2 -10.25 -26.52 2.76
N ASP A 3 -11.53 -26.17 2.79
CA ASP A 3 -12.48 -26.44 1.70
C ASP A 3 -12.48 -25.35 0.59
N ASP A 4 -11.59 -24.37 0.65
CA ASP A 4 -11.67 -23.18 -0.23
C ASP A 4 -10.44 -22.98 -1.14
N LEU A 5 -9.29 -23.63 -0.85
CA LEU A 5 -8.07 -23.45 -1.64
C LEU A 5 -8.16 -24.16 -3.01
N ASP A 6 -8.65 -25.40 -3.02
CA ASP A 6 -8.80 -26.16 -4.26
C ASP A 6 -9.85 -25.55 -5.18
N GLU A 7 -10.94 -25.00 -4.62
CA GLU A 7 -11.93 -24.24 -5.35
C GLU A 7 -11.36 -22.93 -5.91
N TYR A 8 -10.61 -22.18 -5.10
CA TYR A 8 -9.89 -20.99 -5.56
C TYR A 8 -8.95 -21.30 -6.72
N ILE A 9 -8.14 -22.37 -6.62
CA ILE A 9 -7.20 -22.79 -7.68
C ILE A 9 -7.96 -23.18 -8.94
N ARG A 10 -9.08 -23.92 -8.81
CA ARG A 10 -9.94 -24.29 -9.93
C ARG A 10 -10.49 -23.05 -10.65
N LEU A 11 -11.02 -22.07 -9.91
CA LEU A 11 -11.55 -20.82 -10.46
C LEU A 11 -10.44 -19.97 -11.10
N ALA A 12 -9.25 -19.94 -10.51
CA ALA A 12 -8.09 -19.23 -11.05
C ALA A 12 -7.64 -19.76 -12.39
N ARG A 13 -7.55 -21.09 -12.53
CA ARG A 13 -7.23 -21.73 -13.82
C ARG A 13 -8.27 -21.42 -14.90
N GLN A 14 -9.52 -21.18 -14.51
CA GLN A 14 -10.61 -20.81 -15.42
C GLN A 14 -10.70 -19.30 -15.68
N GLY A 15 -9.86 -18.47 -15.04
CA GLY A 15 -9.96 -17.01 -15.11
C GLY A 15 -11.22 -16.43 -14.45
N LYS A 16 -11.86 -17.19 -13.56
CA LYS A 16 -13.13 -16.86 -12.89
C LYS A 16 -12.97 -16.60 -11.39
N THR A 17 -11.75 -16.37 -10.92
CA THR A 17 -11.51 -16.07 -9.50
C THR A 17 -12.29 -14.82 -9.10
N PRO A 18 -13.09 -14.87 -8.02
CA PRO A 18 -13.75 -13.69 -7.51
C PRO A 18 -12.72 -12.68 -7.03
N VAL A 19 -12.72 -11.49 -7.63
CA VAL A 19 -11.86 -10.38 -7.21
C VAL A 19 -12.46 -9.76 -5.96
N THR A 20 -11.75 -9.88 -4.84
CA THR A 20 -12.20 -9.31 -3.56
C THR A 20 -12.04 -7.79 -3.55
N GLU A 21 -12.70 -7.11 -2.61
CA GLU A 21 -12.47 -5.67 -2.40
C GLU A 21 -11.02 -5.36 -2.01
N ALA A 22 -10.38 -6.27 -1.26
CA ALA A 22 -8.98 -6.16 -0.88
C ALA A 22 -8.07 -6.18 -2.11
N ASP A 23 -8.35 -7.06 -3.09
CA ASP A 23 -7.59 -7.14 -4.35
C ASP A 23 -7.73 -5.85 -5.16
N ARG A 24 -8.95 -5.33 -5.30
CA ARG A 24 -9.19 -4.05 -6.00
C ARG A 24 -8.46 -2.90 -5.34
N LYS A 25 -8.44 -2.87 -4.00
CA LYS A 25 -7.70 -1.87 -3.23
C LYS A 25 -6.19 -2.02 -3.45
N ALA A 26 -5.67 -3.24 -3.44
CA ALA A 26 -4.27 -3.53 -3.69
C ALA A 26 -3.85 -3.08 -5.10
N GLU A 27 -4.66 -3.39 -6.13
CA GLU A 27 -4.41 -2.98 -7.50
C GLU A 27 -4.38 -1.46 -7.65
N ARG A 28 -5.37 -0.75 -7.08
CA ARG A 28 -5.41 0.72 -7.09
C ARG A 28 -4.16 1.31 -6.43
N ASN A 29 -3.75 0.76 -5.29
CA ASN A 29 -2.56 1.21 -4.59
C ASN A 29 -1.29 0.96 -5.43
N HIS A 30 -1.20 -0.19 -6.09
CA HIS A 30 -0.08 -0.52 -6.96
C HIS A 30 0.01 0.42 -8.17
N ARG A 31 -1.11 0.71 -8.83
CA ARG A 31 -1.17 1.69 -9.93
C ARG A 31 -0.71 3.08 -9.46
N ASN A 32 -1.14 3.51 -8.28
CA ASN A 32 -0.72 4.78 -7.70
C ASN A 32 0.78 4.79 -7.38
N TYR A 33 1.31 3.71 -6.81
CA TYR A 33 2.74 3.53 -6.55
C TYR A 33 3.57 3.67 -7.82
N LEU A 34 3.17 3.02 -8.91
CA LEU A 34 3.87 3.09 -10.19
C LEU A 34 3.83 4.50 -10.79
N ARG A 35 2.67 5.17 -10.78
CA ARG A 35 2.56 6.57 -11.25
C ARG A 35 3.47 7.52 -10.47
N ILE A 36 3.59 7.27 -9.16
CA ILE A 36 4.43 8.04 -8.28
C ILE A 36 5.92 7.82 -8.62
N LEU A 37 6.33 6.56 -8.81
CA LEU A 37 7.70 6.24 -9.23
C LEU A 37 8.04 6.76 -10.62
N GLU A 38 7.10 6.69 -11.56
CA GLU A 38 7.29 7.23 -12.92
C GLU A 38 7.57 8.74 -12.86
N ARG A 39 6.82 9.46 -12.03
CA ARG A 39 6.99 10.90 -11.83
C ARG A 39 8.28 11.26 -11.08
N ASP A 40 8.65 10.44 -10.10
CA ASP A 40 9.80 10.64 -9.21
C ASP A 40 10.35 9.26 -8.84
N PRO A 41 11.35 8.73 -9.57
CA PRO A 41 11.89 7.39 -9.31
C PRO A 41 12.49 7.25 -7.91
N GLU A 42 12.92 8.37 -7.33
CA GLU A 42 13.44 8.42 -5.98
C GLU A 42 12.35 8.63 -4.93
N TYR A 43 11.07 8.59 -5.31
CA TYR A 43 9.99 9.05 -4.45
C TYR A 43 9.94 8.34 -3.11
N TYR A 44 10.12 7.02 -3.15
CA TYR A 44 10.07 6.14 -1.98
C TYR A 44 11.46 5.90 -1.34
N THR A 45 12.50 6.57 -1.83
CA THR A 45 13.87 6.49 -1.30
C THR A 45 14.05 7.33 -0.03
N ARG A 46 15.30 7.42 0.45
CA ARG A 46 15.71 8.01 1.73
C ARG A 46 15.22 9.44 1.93
N ARG A 47 15.22 10.30 0.91
CA ARG A 47 14.89 11.73 1.06
C ARG A 47 13.46 11.93 1.55
N ARG A 48 12.47 11.25 0.96
CA ARG A 48 11.07 11.36 1.39
C ARG A 48 10.77 10.57 2.67
N ARG A 49 11.51 9.50 2.97
CA ARG A 49 11.46 8.84 4.30
C ARG A 49 11.94 9.78 5.41
N MET A 50 13.01 10.53 5.18
CA MET A 50 13.53 11.53 6.13
C MET A 50 12.54 12.69 6.29
N GLU A 51 11.95 13.20 5.20
CA GLU A 51 10.88 14.21 5.30
C GLU A 51 9.65 13.73 6.08
N ARG A 52 9.19 12.49 5.87
CA ARG A 52 8.10 11.90 6.65
C ARG A 52 8.46 11.75 8.12
N ARG A 53 9.69 11.29 8.41
CA ARG A 53 10.19 11.18 9.78
C ARG A 53 10.20 12.55 10.47
N ASN A 54 10.69 13.58 9.78
CA ASN A 54 10.78 14.94 10.31
C ASN A 54 9.40 15.59 10.54
N ARG A 55 8.41 15.32 9.68
CA ARG A 55 7.04 15.80 9.90
C ARG A 55 6.34 15.12 11.07
N ASN A 56 6.57 13.82 11.27
CA ASN A 56 6.01 13.11 12.41
C ASN A 56 6.71 13.49 13.73
N SER A 57 8.02 13.73 13.72
CA SER A 57 8.73 14.20 14.91
C SER A 57 8.39 15.64 15.28
N GLY A 58 8.21 16.53 14.28
CA GLY A 58 7.78 17.92 14.53
C GLY A 58 6.36 18.02 15.11
N LYS A 59 5.47 17.08 14.78
CA LYS A 59 4.13 16.99 15.37
C LYS A 59 4.15 16.59 16.86
N HIS A 60 5.05 15.68 17.23
CA HIS A 60 5.21 15.27 18.63
C HIS A 60 5.77 16.39 19.52
N GLN A 61 6.69 17.22 19.01
CA GLN A 61 7.23 18.36 19.76
C GLN A 61 6.20 19.47 19.99
N SER A 62 5.31 19.71 19.03
CA SER A 62 4.23 20.70 19.19
C SER A 62 3.12 20.27 20.15
N GLU A 63 3.04 18.99 20.51
CA GLU A 63 2.07 18.48 21.48
C GLU A 63 2.63 18.53 22.92
N GLU A 64 3.94 18.33 23.12
CA GLU A 64 4.62 18.46 24.43
C GLU A 64 4.78 19.90 24.93
N GLU A 65 4.84 20.91 24.05
CA GLU A 65 4.93 22.33 24.47
C GLU A 65 3.57 22.93 24.90
N THR A 66 2.48 22.18 24.73
CA THR A 66 1.10 22.62 25.05
C THR A 66 0.49 21.98 26.30
N GLU A 67 1.23 21.15 27.04
CA GLU A 67 0.87 20.63 28.38
C GLU A 67 1.66 21.34 29.49
#